data_AF-A0A321M3Y6-F1
#
_entry.id   AF-A0A321M3Y6-F1
#
_cell.length_a   1.000
_cell.length_b   1.000
_cell.length_c   1.000
_cell.angle_alpha   90.00
_cell.angle_beta   90.00
_cell.angle_gamma   90.00
#
_symmetry.space_group_name_H-M   'P 1'
#
loop_
_entity.id
_entity.type
_entity.pdbx_description
1 polymer ?
#
loop_
_entity_poly.entity_id
_entity_poly.type
_entity_poly.pdbx_seq_one_letter_code
_entity_poly.pdbx_strand_id
1 'polypeptide(L)'
;MPIGSVDVHYNQPKKAYISDLAVAPAHRRHGVGTMLMKAAMESARRTGSLTTELEARPGPGSISTQSLVGMYTKLGLKQAGVSRRGNPFMKSELPMPVQRAVPEIQRGVPSPGSRGSATRQAGVASAGAMLRSNPGTIQRMQQPQQTGDPSDFMFIHHTVSPYFSSGPTKGSPGEHLDKVVKDIESGNTNPMDFPPLPIFTIDDPNGIYGTQTFSLSNRRLYVFKKSGTTNIKVRAATIQEVLDSLWKMTNESGGYLYPKLTQFGNKNVQPTGLLGEFRIFCQQNQNNPVHITNTYNFR
;
A
#
# COMPACT_ATOMS: atom_id res chain seq x y z
N MET A 1 -4.89 24.35 -21.51
CA MET A 1 -6.29 23.91 -21.32
C MET A 1 -6.29 22.41 -21.01
N PRO A 2 -7.09 21.92 -20.05
CA PRO A 2 -7.23 20.48 -19.82
C PRO A 2 -7.79 19.79 -21.08
N ILE A 3 -7.26 18.61 -21.42
CA ILE A 3 -7.68 17.85 -22.63
C ILE A 3 -8.90 16.95 -22.40
N GLY A 4 -9.33 16.82 -21.14
CA GLY A 4 -10.56 16.13 -20.72
C GLY A 4 -10.74 16.15 -19.20
N SER A 5 -11.91 15.73 -18.74
CA SER A 5 -12.32 15.66 -17.34
C SER A 5 -13.33 14.53 -17.12
N VAL A 6 -13.48 14.10 -15.88
CA VAL A 6 -14.48 13.14 -15.44
C VAL A 6 -14.74 13.37 -13.95
N ASP A 7 -16.01 13.29 -13.54
CA ASP A 7 -16.42 13.52 -12.16
C ASP A 7 -16.84 12.21 -11.50
N VAL A 8 -16.53 12.07 -10.21
CA VAL A 8 -16.88 10.89 -9.40
C VAL A 8 -17.57 11.35 -8.12
N HIS A 9 -18.80 10.87 -7.92
CA HIS A 9 -19.64 11.21 -6.77
C HIS A 9 -19.83 10.01 -5.85
N TYR A 10 -19.74 10.24 -4.54
CA TYR A 10 -19.87 9.23 -3.48
C TYR A 10 -21.10 9.49 -2.61
N ASN A 11 -22.28 9.54 -3.24
CA ASN A 11 -23.53 9.90 -2.56
C ASN A 11 -24.22 8.71 -1.84
N GLN A 12 -23.73 7.48 -2.04
CA GLN A 12 -24.26 6.28 -1.39
C GLN A 12 -23.09 5.43 -0.84
N PRO A 13 -23.24 4.82 0.36
CA PRO A 13 -22.21 3.94 0.91
C PRO A 13 -21.84 2.84 -0.07
N LYS A 14 -20.52 2.62 -0.25
CA LYS A 14 -19.96 1.57 -1.13
C LYS A 14 -20.35 1.70 -2.60
N LYS A 15 -20.85 2.86 -3.04
CA LYS A 15 -21.16 3.13 -4.45
C LYS A 15 -20.53 4.43 -4.91
N ALA A 16 -20.05 4.43 -6.15
CA ALA A 16 -19.62 5.62 -6.86
C ALA A 16 -20.48 5.84 -8.10
N TYR A 17 -20.86 7.09 -8.34
CA TYR A 17 -21.52 7.51 -9.57
C TYR A 17 -20.55 8.33 -10.41
N ILE A 18 -20.29 7.90 -11.64
CA ILE A 18 -19.39 8.60 -12.57
C ILE A 18 -20.22 9.45 -13.55
N SER A 19 -19.86 10.72 -13.69
CA SER A 19 -20.54 11.65 -14.60
C SER A 19 -19.58 12.58 -15.33
N ASP A 20 -20.16 13.41 -16.21
CA ASP A 20 -19.50 14.56 -16.84
C ASP A 20 -18.17 14.25 -17.54
N LEU A 21 -18.09 13.05 -18.14
CA LEU A 21 -16.95 12.66 -18.97
C LEU A 21 -16.88 13.56 -20.22
N ALA A 22 -15.89 14.45 -20.23
CA ALA A 22 -15.61 15.35 -21.33
C ALA A 22 -14.22 15.10 -21.90
N VAL A 23 -14.11 15.10 -23.23
CA VAL A 23 -12.83 15.02 -23.95
C VAL A 23 -12.85 16.04 -25.07
N ALA A 24 -11.80 16.88 -25.13
CA ALA A 24 -11.64 17.88 -26.16
C ALA A 24 -11.73 17.22 -27.56
N PRO A 25 -12.47 17.79 -28.53
CA PRO A 25 -12.69 17.17 -29.84
C PRO A 25 -11.43 16.66 -30.54
N ALA A 26 -10.34 17.45 -30.50
CA ALA A 26 -9.04 17.11 -31.08
C ALA A 26 -8.35 15.89 -30.44
N HIS A 27 -8.78 15.45 -29.26
CA HIS A 27 -8.20 14.34 -28.50
C HIS A 27 -9.15 13.13 -28.39
N ARG A 28 -10.31 13.20 -29.05
CA ARG A 28 -11.24 12.05 -29.13
C ARG A 28 -10.64 10.96 -30.01
N ARG A 29 -11.05 9.71 -29.78
CA ARG A 29 -10.54 8.51 -30.48
C ARG A 29 -9.05 8.18 -30.23
N HIS A 30 -8.37 8.94 -29.38
CA HIS A 30 -7.00 8.63 -28.91
C HIS A 30 -6.97 7.90 -27.57
N GLY A 31 -8.08 7.25 -27.17
CA GLY A 31 -8.16 6.50 -25.91
C GLY A 31 -8.26 7.34 -24.63
N VAL A 32 -8.26 8.68 -24.73
CA VAL A 32 -8.32 9.59 -23.55
C VAL A 32 -9.56 9.33 -22.69
N GLY A 33 -10.74 9.17 -23.29
CA GLY A 33 -11.96 8.87 -22.53
C GLY A 33 -11.90 7.53 -21.77
N THR A 34 -11.27 6.51 -22.38
CA THR A 34 -11.04 5.21 -21.73
C THR A 34 -10.07 5.35 -20.55
N MET A 35 -9.02 6.16 -20.69
CA MET A 35 -8.05 6.43 -19.63
C MET A 35 -8.70 7.14 -18.44
N LEU A 36 -9.48 8.20 -18.69
CA LEU A 36 -10.22 8.93 -17.66
C LEU A 36 -11.21 8.02 -16.94
N MET A 37 -11.97 7.20 -17.66
CA MET A 37 -12.93 6.28 -17.05
C MET A 37 -12.24 5.22 -16.18
N LYS A 38 -11.11 4.66 -16.63
CA LYS A 38 -10.31 3.74 -15.81
C LYS A 38 -9.81 4.41 -14.52
N ALA A 39 -9.29 5.64 -14.63
CA ALA A 39 -8.84 6.40 -13.47
C ALA A 39 -10.00 6.68 -12.49
N ALA A 40 -11.18 7.03 -13.00
CA ALA A 40 -12.39 7.26 -12.20
C ALA A 40 -12.86 5.98 -11.49
N MET A 41 -12.95 4.84 -12.19
CA MET A 41 -13.30 3.55 -11.59
C MET A 41 -12.26 3.11 -10.56
N GLU A 42 -10.97 3.35 -10.83
CA GLU A 42 -9.92 3.02 -9.87
C GLU A 42 -9.95 3.93 -8.64
N SER A 43 -10.23 5.23 -8.82
CA SER A 43 -10.49 6.16 -7.71
C SER A 43 -11.68 5.69 -6.88
N ALA A 44 -12.80 5.32 -7.52
CA ALA A 44 -13.96 4.78 -6.83
C ALA A 44 -13.66 3.51 -6.03
N ARG A 45 -12.85 2.60 -6.60
CA ARG A 45 -12.38 1.42 -5.88
C ARG A 45 -11.53 1.78 -4.67
N ARG A 46 -10.62 2.76 -4.82
CA ARG A 46 -9.74 3.21 -3.73
C ARG A 46 -10.50 3.82 -2.56
N THR A 47 -11.66 4.43 -2.81
CA THR A 47 -12.56 4.94 -1.75
C THR A 47 -13.51 3.88 -1.18
N GLY A 48 -13.28 2.59 -1.47
CA GLY A 48 -14.08 1.48 -0.96
C GLY A 48 -15.42 1.28 -1.66
N SER A 49 -15.64 1.90 -2.83
CA SER A 49 -16.83 1.62 -3.62
C SER A 49 -16.77 0.22 -4.21
N LEU A 50 -17.74 -0.62 -3.86
CA LEU A 50 -17.91 -1.97 -4.40
C LEU A 50 -18.64 -1.96 -5.75
N THR A 51 -19.37 -0.87 -6.00
CA THR A 51 -20.17 -0.68 -7.20
C THR A 51 -19.86 0.67 -7.82
N THR A 52 -19.74 0.69 -9.14
CA THR A 52 -19.66 1.92 -9.94
C THR A 52 -20.85 1.98 -10.88
N GLU A 53 -21.54 3.11 -10.90
CA GLU A 53 -22.74 3.35 -11.70
C GLU A 53 -22.52 4.57 -12.60
N LEU A 54 -23.10 4.55 -13.81
CA LEU A 54 -23.12 5.72 -14.69
C LEU A 54 -24.30 5.67 -15.66
N GLU A 55 -24.61 6.82 -16.25
CA GLU A 55 -25.57 6.95 -17.33
C GLU A 55 -24.85 7.17 -18.67
N ALA A 56 -25.16 6.34 -19.68
CA ALA A 56 -24.61 6.49 -21.02
C ALA A 56 -25.37 7.56 -21.81
N ARG A 57 -25.11 8.83 -21.49
CA ARG A 57 -25.73 9.99 -22.14
C ARG A 57 -24.69 10.78 -22.94
N PRO A 58 -24.59 10.59 -24.27
CA PRO A 58 -23.69 11.40 -25.07
C PRO A 58 -24.17 12.85 -25.12
N GLY A 59 -23.23 13.80 -25.00
CA GLY A 59 -23.51 15.22 -25.23
C GLY A 59 -23.73 15.54 -26.71
N PRO A 60 -24.27 16.73 -27.04
CA PRO A 60 -24.40 17.19 -28.42
C PRO A 60 -23.06 17.15 -29.17
N GLY A 61 -23.06 16.65 -30.41
CA GLY A 61 -21.84 16.52 -31.22
C GLY A 61 -20.81 15.51 -30.67
N SER A 62 -21.21 14.61 -29.78
CA SER A 62 -20.40 13.50 -29.28
C SER A 62 -20.63 12.23 -30.10
N ILE A 63 -20.04 11.11 -29.66
CA ILE A 63 -20.29 9.78 -30.23
C ILE A 63 -21.73 9.32 -29.98
N SER A 64 -22.20 8.34 -30.76
CA SER A 64 -23.53 7.75 -30.56
C SER A 64 -23.66 7.08 -29.19
N THR A 65 -24.88 6.98 -28.66
CA THR A 65 -25.18 6.25 -27.42
C THR A 65 -24.67 4.82 -27.48
N GLN A 66 -24.86 4.13 -28.61
CA GLN A 66 -24.40 2.75 -28.79
C GLN A 66 -22.88 2.63 -28.73
N SER A 67 -22.15 3.59 -29.33
CA SER A 67 -20.69 3.64 -29.24
C SER A 67 -20.21 3.87 -27.80
N LEU A 68 -20.93 4.72 -27.05
CA LEU A 68 -20.63 5.01 -25.65
C LEU A 68 -20.87 3.80 -24.75
N VAL A 69 -22.00 3.09 -24.93
CA VAL A 69 -22.30 1.83 -24.26
C VAL A 69 -21.20 0.79 -24.56
N GLY A 70 -20.84 0.62 -25.84
CA GLY A 70 -19.79 -0.31 -26.23
C GLY A 70 -18.43 0.00 -25.60
N MET A 71 -18.09 1.29 -25.43
CA MET A 71 -16.89 1.70 -24.70
C MET A 71 -16.95 1.30 -23.21
N TYR A 72 -18.08 1.53 -22.54
CA TYR A 72 -18.26 1.16 -21.13
C TYR A 72 -18.29 -0.35 -20.92
N THR A 73 -18.89 -1.10 -21.84
CA THR A 73 -18.88 -2.57 -21.79
C THR A 73 -17.47 -3.14 -21.90
N LYS A 74 -16.61 -2.56 -22.75
CA LYS A 74 -15.18 -2.94 -22.81
C LYS A 74 -14.42 -2.65 -21.51
N LEU A 75 -14.94 -1.77 -20.65
CA LEU A 75 -14.40 -1.47 -19.33
C LEU A 75 -14.99 -2.34 -18.21
N GLY A 76 -15.86 -3.30 -18.55
CA GLY A 76 -16.48 -4.21 -17.59
C GLY A 76 -17.81 -3.74 -17.03
N LEU A 77 -18.34 -2.59 -17.48
CA LEU A 77 -19.68 -2.16 -17.09
C LEU A 77 -20.74 -2.95 -17.86
N LYS A 78 -21.77 -3.41 -17.16
CA LYS A 78 -22.93 -4.09 -17.73
C LYS A 78 -24.13 -3.15 -17.70
N GLN A 79 -25.01 -3.28 -18.69
CA GLN A 79 -26.26 -2.54 -18.68
C GLN A 79 -27.16 -3.09 -17.57
N ALA A 80 -27.58 -2.23 -16.66
CA ALA A 80 -28.43 -2.56 -15.51
C ALA A 80 -29.86 -2.03 -15.65
N GLY A 81 -30.13 -1.23 -16.70
CA GLY A 81 -31.48 -0.73 -16.99
C GLY A 81 -31.46 0.52 -17.86
N VAL A 82 -32.49 1.35 -17.67
CA VAL A 82 -32.67 2.64 -18.32
C VAL A 82 -32.89 3.69 -17.22
N SER A 83 -32.24 4.85 -17.34
CA SER A 83 -32.39 5.96 -16.41
C SER A 83 -33.79 6.59 -16.52
N ARG A 84 -34.15 7.45 -15.56
CA ARG A 84 -35.38 8.27 -15.65
C ARG A 84 -35.43 9.16 -16.90
N ARG A 85 -34.28 9.44 -17.50
CA ARG A 85 -34.13 10.26 -18.72
C ARG A 85 -34.13 9.43 -20.00
N GLY A 86 -34.35 8.11 -19.92
CA GLY A 86 -34.39 7.23 -21.09
C GLY A 86 -33.02 6.79 -21.60
N ASN A 87 -31.91 7.08 -20.90
CA ASN A 87 -30.57 6.66 -21.34
C ASN A 87 -30.17 5.31 -20.72
N PRO A 88 -29.33 4.51 -21.37
CA PRO A 88 -28.84 3.26 -20.78
C PRO A 88 -28.11 3.52 -19.46
N PHE A 89 -28.50 2.79 -18.42
CA PHE A 89 -27.86 2.82 -17.11
C PHE A 89 -26.88 1.66 -16.99
N MET A 90 -25.63 1.97 -16.68
CA MET A 90 -24.51 1.03 -16.69
C MET A 90 -23.96 0.86 -15.27
N LYS A 91 -23.62 -0.36 -14.90
CA LYS A 91 -23.10 -0.74 -13.58
C LYS A 91 -21.90 -1.67 -13.71
N SER A 92 -20.86 -1.44 -12.93
CA SER A 92 -19.80 -2.40 -12.68
C SER A 92 -19.84 -2.78 -11.21
N GLU A 93 -19.85 -4.08 -10.94
CA GLU A 93 -19.63 -4.63 -9.61
C GLU A 93 -18.21 -5.14 -9.58
N LEU A 94 -17.42 -4.68 -8.61
CA LEU A 94 -16.15 -5.32 -8.37
C LEU A 94 -16.46 -6.77 -7.94
N PRO A 95 -15.76 -7.77 -8.50
CA PRO A 95 -15.78 -9.08 -7.85
C PRO A 95 -15.28 -8.80 -6.44
N MET A 96 -16.17 -8.99 -5.47
CA MET A 96 -15.77 -9.03 -4.06
C MET A 96 -14.55 -9.95 -4.03
N PRO A 97 -13.42 -9.55 -3.41
CA PRO A 97 -12.37 -10.52 -3.15
C PRO A 97 -13.11 -11.67 -2.48
N VAL A 98 -13.10 -12.83 -3.14
CA VAL A 98 -13.66 -14.04 -2.56
C VAL A 98 -12.93 -14.13 -1.24
N GLN A 99 -13.62 -13.82 -0.14
CA GLN A 99 -13.09 -14.05 1.18
C GLN A 99 -12.87 -15.54 1.16
N ARG A 100 -11.61 -15.95 0.91
CA ARG A 100 -11.20 -17.33 1.10
C ARG A 100 -11.58 -17.56 2.54
N ALA A 101 -12.65 -18.34 2.74
CA ALA A 101 -13.04 -18.79 4.05
C ALA A 101 -11.76 -19.36 4.65
N VAL A 102 -11.20 -18.62 5.60
CA VAL A 102 -10.08 -19.12 6.38
C VAL A 102 -10.65 -20.38 7.01
N PRO A 103 -10.17 -21.59 6.67
CA PRO A 103 -10.71 -22.80 7.27
C PRO A 103 -10.64 -22.57 8.77
N GLU A 104 -11.80 -22.64 9.41
CA GLU A 104 -11.94 -22.49 10.84
C GLU A 104 -11.14 -23.62 11.48
N ILE A 105 -9.89 -23.32 11.84
CA ILE A 105 -9.04 -24.25 12.55
C ILE A 105 -9.73 -24.45 13.89
N GLN A 106 -10.42 -25.58 14.03
CA GLN A 106 -10.96 -26.07 15.30
C GLN A 106 -9.79 -26.18 16.29
N ARG A 107 -9.54 -25.10 17.04
CA ARG A 107 -8.65 -25.14 18.20
C ARG A 107 -9.40 -25.90 19.27
N GLY A 108 -9.05 -27.17 19.43
CA GLY A 108 -9.40 -27.94 20.62
C GLY A 108 -8.99 -27.17 21.86
N VAL A 109 -9.97 -26.85 22.69
CA VAL A 109 -9.80 -26.22 24.00
C VAL A 109 -9.28 -27.30 24.96
N PRO A 110 -8.10 -27.17 25.58
CA PRO A 110 -7.74 -28.00 26.71
C PRO A 110 -8.45 -27.51 27.98
N SER A 111 -9.06 -28.46 28.67
CA SER A 111 -9.73 -28.33 29.97
C SER A 111 -8.84 -27.71 31.06
N PRO A 112 -9.36 -26.83 31.94
CA PRO A 112 -8.61 -26.28 33.06
C PRO A 112 -8.62 -27.24 34.24
N GLY A 113 -7.47 -27.88 34.49
CA GLY A 113 -7.22 -28.73 35.65
C GLY A 113 -6.23 -28.11 36.64
N SER A 114 -6.70 -28.02 37.89
CA SER A 114 -5.94 -28.11 39.14
C SER A 114 -5.20 -26.87 39.68
N ARG A 115 -5.84 -26.28 40.71
CA ARG A 115 -5.24 -25.49 41.78
C ARG A 115 -4.20 -26.31 42.54
N GLY A 116 -3.04 -25.70 42.80
CA GLY A 116 -2.03 -26.17 43.76
C GLY A 116 -1.60 -25.00 44.65
N SER A 117 -1.76 -25.18 45.95
CA SER A 117 -1.55 -24.20 47.01
C SER A 117 -0.13 -24.27 47.60
N ALA A 118 0.24 -23.20 48.34
CA ALA A 118 1.35 -23.08 49.30
C ALA A 118 2.77 -22.96 48.68
N THR A 119 3.71 -22.15 49.20
CA THR A 119 4.11 -21.96 50.60
C THR A 119 4.89 -20.64 50.76
N ARG A 120 4.65 -19.92 51.85
CA ARG A 120 5.49 -18.81 52.37
C ARG A 120 6.84 -19.36 52.87
N GLN A 121 7.94 -18.68 52.56
CA GLN A 121 9.12 -18.69 53.43
C GLN A 121 9.78 -17.31 53.47
N ALA A 122 9.88 -16.79 54.69
CA ALA A 122 10.68 -15.63 55.08
C ALA A 122 12.10 -16.10 55.41
N GLY A 123 13.11 -15.25 55.17
CA GLY A 123 14.49 -15.60 55.48
C GLY A 123 15.52 -14.51 55.17
N VAL A 124 15.66 -13.58 56.13
CA VAL A 124 16.86 -12.91 56.67
C VAL A 124 18.08 -12.55 55.78
N ALA A 125 18.53 -11.31 56.00
CA ALA A 125 19.75 -10.58 55.66
C ALA A 125 21.09 -11.36 55.48
N SER A 126 22.00 -10.85 54.64
CA SER A 126 23.15 -10.02 55.09
C SER A 126 24.19 -9.72 53.98
N ALA A 127 24.82 -8.53 54.15
CA ALA A 127 26.20 -8.15 53.83
C ALA A 127 26.75 -8.14 52.38
N GLY A 128 27.03 -6.91 51.91
CA GLY A 128 28.39 -6.49 51.56
C GLY A 128 29.03 -7.08 50.31
N ALA A 129 28.84 -6.42 49.17
CA ALA A 129 29.77 -6.51 48.04
C ALA A 129 29.93 -5.15 47.36
N MET A 130 31.19 -4.71 47.27
CA MET A 130 31.63 -3.44 46.73
C MET A 130 31.20 -3.25 45.27
N LEU A 131 30.54 -2.12 45.01
CA LEU A 131 30.17 -1.64 43.69
C LEU A 131 31.42 -1.19 42.92
N ARG A 132 31.90 -2.02 41.99
CA ARG A 132 32.63 -1.54 40.81
C ARG A 132 31.61 -1.40 39.68
N SER A 133 31.29 -0.15 39.35
CA SER A 133 30.46 0.23 38.22
C SER A 133 31.17 -0.10 36.90
N ASN A 134 30.79 -1.23 36.29
CA ASN A 134 31.04 -1.45 34.86
C ASN A 134 30.08 -0.55 34.06
N PRO A 135 30.58 0.33 33.15
CA PRO A 135 29.70 1.06 32.25
C PRO A 135 28.90 0.06 31.42
N GLY A 136 27.57 0.20 31.52
CA GLY A 136 26.60 -0.81 31.13
C GLY A 136 26.75 -1.29 29.70
N THR A 137 26.92 -2.61 29.56
CA THR A 137 26.42 -3.32 28.40
C THR A 137 24.91 -3.15 28.41
N ILE A 138 24.39 -2.14 27.71
CA ILE A 138 22.97 -2.05 27.40
C ILE A 138 22.68 -3.27 26.53
N GLN A 139 22.20 -4.33 27.18
CA GLN A 139 21.66 -5.50 26.52
C GLN A 139 20.47 -4.99 25.71
N ARG A 140 20.72 -4.69 24.44
CA ARG A 140 19.74 -4.19 23.50
C ARG A 140 18.70 -5.30 23.38
N MET A 141 17.62 -5.20 24.15
CA MET A 141 16.49 -6.12 24.07
C MET A 141 16.09 -6.18 22.60
N GLN A 142 16.38 -7.31 21.96
CA GLN A 142 16.02 -7.51 20.57
C GLN A 142 14.49 -7.49 20.56
N GLN A 143 13.90 -6.47 19.93
CA GLN A 143 12.46 -6.45 19.74
C GLN A 143 12.07 -7.75 19.03
N PRO A 144 11.00 -8.43 19.49
CA PRO A 144 10.55 -9.66 18.88
C PRO A 144 10.38 -9.45 17.37
N GLN A 145 11.03 -10.31 16.58
CA GLN A 145 10.95 -10.23 15.12
C GLN A 145 9.51 -10.50 14.70
N GLN A 146 8.89 -9.51 14.09
CA GLN A 146 7.55 -9.64 13.54
C GLN A 146 7.61 -10.27 12.15
N THR A 147 6.57 -10.99 11.80
CA THR A 147 6.37 -11.53 10.45
C THR A 147 5.18 -10.84 9.79
N GLY A 148 5.17 -10.76 8.46
CA GLY A 148 4.06 -10.19 7.72
C GLY A 148 4.04 -10.62 6.25
N ASP A 149 2.86 -10.49 5.61
CA ASP A 149 2.68 -10.79 4.20
C ASP A 149 3.11 -9.58 3.34
N PRO A 150 4.06 -9.75 2.41
CA PRO A 150 4.45 -8.70 1.48
C PRO A 150 3.28 -8.03 0.75
N SER A 151 2.17 -8.74 0.48
CA SER A 151 1.02 -8.16 -0.23
C SER A 151 0.40 -6.96 0.48
N ASP A 152 0.53 -6.91 1.80
CA ASP A 152 -0.09 -5.91 2.67
C ASP A 152 0.69 -4.59 2.70
N PHE A 153 1.88 -4.54 2.10
CA PHE A 153 2.75 -3.37 2.14
C PHE A 153 2.78 -2.62 0.81
N MET A 154 2.80 -1.30 0.87
CA MET A 154 2.82 -0.39 -0.26
C MET A 154 4.25 0.07 -0.60
N PHE A 155 4.48 0.39 -1.88
CA PHE A 155 5.75 0.96 -2.34
C PHE A 155 5.78 2.49 -2.12
N ILE A 156 6.91 3.03 -1.66
CA ILE A 156 7.03 4.50 -1.49
C ILE A 156 7.52 5.25 -2.74
N HIS A 157 8.00 4.55 -3.77
CA HIS A 157 8.66 5.17 -4.94
C HIS A 157 8.05 4.63 -6.23
N HIS A 158 8.01 5.45 -7.28
CA HIS A 158 7.54 4.98 -8.60
C HIS A 158 8.59 4.06 -9.26
N THR A 159 9.88 4.24 -8.99
CA THR A 159 10.93 3.44 -9.63
C THR A 159 11.73 2.60 -8.64
N VAL A 160 12.32 1.52 -9.13
CA VAL A 160 13.23 0.67 -8.37
C VAL A 160 14.44 0.29 -9.22
N SER A 161 15.63 0.37 -8.62
CA SER A 161 16.87 -0.12 -9.25
C SER A 161 16.75 -1.62 -9.54
N PRO A 162 17.20 -2.10 -10.70
CA PRO A 162 17.23 -3.54 -11.00
C PRO A 162 18.25 -4.31 -10.15
N TYR A 163 19.09 -3.63 -9.36
CA TYR A 163 20.12 -4.23 -8.51
C TYR A 163 19.99 -3.77 -7.05
N PHE A 164 20.41 -4.64 -6.12
CA PHE A 164 20.68 -4.25 -4.73
C PHE A 164 21.85 -3.25 -4.63
N SER A 165 21.94 -2.52 -3.51
CA SER A 165 22.87 -1.39 -3.33
C SER A 165 24.35 -1.77 -3.20
N SER A 166 24.66 -3.04 -2.96
CA SER A 166 26.02 -3.45 -2.59
C SER A 166 26.29 -4.84 -3.15
N GLY A 167 27.24 -4.93 -4.07
CA GLY A 167 27.80 -6.19 -4.57
C GLY A 167 29.00 -6.66 -3.74
N PRO A 168 29.66 -7.75 -4.17
CA PRO A 168 30.77 -8.36 -3.44
C PRO A 168 31.99 -7.43 -3.31
N THR A 169 32.12 -6.44 -4.19
CA THR A 169 33.16 -5.41 -4.11
C THR A 169 32.54 -4.02 -3.91
N LYS A 170 33.23 -3.15 -3.17
CA LYS A 170 32.80 -1.75 -2.95
C LYS A 170 32.60 -1.05 -4.29
N GLY A 171 31.39 -0.60 -4.56
CA GLY A 171 31.03 0.08 -5.82
C GLY A 171 30.52 -0.84 -6.93
N SER A 172 30.60 -2.17 -6.77
CA SER A 172 29.89 -3.08 -7.69
C SER A 172 28.38 -3.09 -7.38
N PRO A 173 27.52 -3.19 -8.40
CA PRO A 173 26.10 -3.40 -8.17
C PRO A 173 25.89 -4.71 -7.40
N GLY A 174 24.90 -4.69 -6.51
CA GLY A 174 24.44 -5.91 -5.87
C GLY A 174 23.81 -6.88 -6.86
N GLU A 175 23.26 -7.96 -6.32
CA GLU A 175 22.57 -8.94 -7.14
C GLU A 175 21.35 -8.35 -7.86
N HIS A 176 21.11 -8.83 -9.09
CA HIS A 176 19.96 -8.43 -9.89
C HIS A 176 18.66 -8.95 -9.26
N LEU A 177 17.66 -8.09 -9.09
CA LEU A 177 16.41 -8.44 -8.38
C LEU A 177 15.73 -9.67 -8.99
N ASP A 178 15.65 -9.77 -10.32
CA ASP A 178 15.02 -10.92 -10.98
C ASP A 178 15.79 -12.24 -10.80
N LYS A 179 17.10 -12.19 -10.57
CA LYS A 179 17.86 -13.39 -10.22
C LYS A 179 17.46 -13.86 -8.82
N VAL A 180 17.41 -12.93 -7.86
CA VAL A 180 17.00 -13.22 -6.48
C VAL A 180 15.56 -13.75 -6.42
N VAL A 181 14.66 -13.19 -7.23
CA VAL A 181 13.28 -13.71 -7.36
C VAL A 181 13.29 -15.17 -7.79
N LYS A 182 14.03 -15.52 -8.85
CA LYS A 182 14.17 -16.92 -9.31
C LYS A 182 14.82 -17.83 -8.27
N ASP A 183 15.81 -17.33 -7.54
CA ASP A 183 16.48 -18.10 -6.48
C ASP A 183 15.54 -18.39 -5.30
N ILE A 184 14.65 -17.45 -4.96
CA ILE A 184 13.58 -17.70 -3.97
C ILE A 184 12.55 -18.69 -4.51
N GLU A 185 12.06 -18.50 -5.75
CA GLU A 185 11.06 -19.37 -6.38
C GLU A 185 11.56 -20.83 -6.52
N SER A 186 12.86 -21.00 -6.76
CA SER A 186 13.51 -22.33 -6.85
C SER A 186 13.93 -22.92 -5.50
N GLY A 187 13.77 -22.17 -4.40
CA GLY A 187 14.17 -22.61 -3.06
C GLY A 187 15.66 -22.51 -2.76
N ASN A 188 16.47 -21.95 -3.67
CA ASN A 188 17.90 -21.72 -3.47
C ASN A 188 18.19 -20.60 -2.45
N THR A 189 17.21 -19.74 -2.17
CA THR A 189 17.32 -18.66 -1.18
C THR A 189 16.07 -18.62 -0.32
N ASN A 190 16.23 -18.64 1.00
CA ASN A 190 15.11 -18.52 1.92
C ASN A 190 14.76 -17.02 2.14
N PRO A 191 13.52 -16.57 1.91
CA PRO A 191 13.09 -15.19 2.20
C PRO A 191 13.33 -14.76 3.64
N MET A 192 13.36 -15.71 4.58
CA MET A 192 13.61 -15.44 6.00
C MET A 192 15.07 -15.17 6.32
N ASP A 193 16.01 -15.37 5.39
CA ASP A 193 17.42 -15.03 5.58
C ASP A 193 17.68 -13.53 5.33
N PHE A 194 16.78 -12.84 4.64
CA PHE A 194 16.90 -11.40 4.40
C PHE A 194 16.80 -10.59 5.70
N PRO A 195 17.45 -9.41 5.79
CA PRO A 195 17.26 -8.55 6.95
C PRO A 195 15.81 -8.02 7.01
N PRO A 196 15.24 -7.81 8.22
CA PRO A 196 13.85 -7.41 8.38
C PRO A 196 13.48 -6.18 7.53
N LEU A 197 12.29 -6.22 6.92
CA LEU A 197 11.76 -5.14 6.10
C LEU A 197 11.26 -4.00 6.99
N PRO A 198 11.85 -2.79 6.92
CA PRO A 198 11.35 -1.62 7.65
C PRO A 198 10.04 -1.14 7.03
N ILE A 199 8.99 -1.06 7.86
CA ILE A 199 7.65 -0.62 7.48
C ILE A 199 7.14 0.50 8.40
N PHE A 200 6.29 1.37 7.89
CA PHE A 200 5.60 2.39 8.66
C PHE A 200 4.15 2.52 8.20
N THR A 201 3.26 2.99 9.07
CA THR A 201 1.82 2.96 8.82
C THR A 201 1.22 4.36 8.88
N ILE A 202 0.64 4.85 7.79
CA ILE A 202 -0.09 6.12 7.79
C ILE A 202 -1.57 5.83 8.05
N ASP A 203 -2.16 6.51 9.01
CA ASP A 203 -3.60 6.53 9.20
C ASP A 203 -4.18 7.77 8.49
N ASP A 204 -5.06 7.54 7.52
CA ASP A 204 -5.69 8.65 6.81
C ASP A 204 -6.76 9.31 7.71
N PRO A 205 -6.57 10.57 8.13
CA PRO A 205 -7.53 11.27 8.99
C PRO A 205 -8.91 11.43 8.38
N ASN A 206 -8.99 11.48 7.05
CA ASN A 206 -10.25 11.63 6.34
C ASN A 206 -10.96 10.28 6.16
N GLY A 207 -10.30 9.18 6.54
CA GLY A 207 -10.81 7.81 6.40
C GLY A 207 -11.00 7.37 4.95
N ILE A 208 -10.51 8.13 3.97
CA ILE A 208 -10.68 7.85 2.53
C ILE A 208 -9.87 6.61 2.14
N TYR A 209 -8.64 6.50 2.65
CA TYR A 209 -7.72 5.40 2.39
C TYR A 209 -7.59 4.42 3.56
N GLY A 210 -8.11 4.78 4.74
CA GLY A 210 -7.90 4.04 5.99
C GLY A 210 -6.42 3.96 6.37
N THR A 211 -6.10 2.95 7.18
CA THR A 211 -4.73 2.69 7.64
C THR A 211 -3.93 1.95 6.55
N GLN A 212 -2.81 2.54 6.11
CA GLN A 212 -1.97 2.02 5.03
C GLN A 212 -0.53 1.80 5.50
N THR A 213 0.04 0.64 5.19
CA THR A 213 1.42 0.30 5.59
C THR A 213 2.35 0.36 4.39
N PHE A 214 3.44 1.12 4.53
CA PHE A 214 4.43 1.38 3.48
C PHE A 214 5.79 0.77 3.84
N SER A 215 6.51 0.29 2.84
CA SER A 215 7.89 -0.19 3.01
C SER A 215 8.92 0.88 2.67
N LEU A 216 9.96 1.01 3.50
CA LEU A 216 11.12 1.86 3.18
C LEU A 216 12.13 1.17 2.23
N SER A 217 11.90 -0.07 1.81
CA SER A 217 12.80 -0.83 0.92
C SER A 217 12.07 -1.44 -0.26
N ASN A 218 11.78 -0.62 -1.28
CA ASN A 218 11.09 -1.07 -2.48
C ASN A 218 11.77 -2.23 -3.20
N ARG A 219 13.11 -2.34 -3.16
CA ARG A 219 13.84 -3.45 -3.79
C ARG A 219 13.51 -4.78 -3.13
N ARG A 220 13.55 -4.84 -1.80
CA ARG A 220 13.20 -6.06 -1.06
C ARG A 220 11.72 -6.37 -1.19
N LEU A 221 10.85 -5.37 -1.02
CA LEU A 221 9.41 -5.55 -1.20
C LEU A 221 9.07 -6.06 -2.62
N TYR A 222 9.75 -5.56 -3.65
CA TYR A 222 9.60 -6.03 -5.03
C TYR A 222 9.95 -7.51 -5.16
N VAL A 223 11.11 -7.93 -4.63
CA VAL A 223 11.55 -9.33 -4.67
C VAL A 223 10.55 -10.25 -3.97
N PHE A 224 10.09 -9.87 -2.77
CA PHE A 224 9.15 -10.69 -2.00
C PHE A 224 7.77 -10.80 -2.66
N LYS A 225 7.20 -9.67 -3.13
CA LYS A 225 5.92 -9.68 -3.84
C LYS A 225 6.00 -10.47 -5.15
N LYS A 226 7.08 -10.29 -5.92
CA LYS A 226 7.23 -10.92 -7.24
C LYS A 226 7.48 -12.43 -7.15
N SER A 227 8.20 -12.88 -6.12
CA SER A 227 8.42 -14.32 -5.86
C SER A 227 7.20 -15.04 -5.27
N GLY A 228 6.12 -14.32 -4.94
CA GLY A 228 4.93 -14.91 -4.32
C GLY A 228 5.11 -15.37 -2.88
N THR A 229 6.13 -14.84 -2.17
CA THR A 229 6.35 -15.14 -0.75
C THR A 229 5.22 -14.52 0.09
N THR A 230 4.69 -15.27 1.06
CA THR A 230 3.61 -14.81 1.97
C THR A 230 4.07 -14.54 3.40
N ASN A 231 5.35 -14.80 3.71
CA ASN A 231 5.89 -14.61 5.05
C ASN A 231 7.32 -14.07 4.99
N ILE A 232 7.52 -12.88 5.54
CA ILE A 232 8.83 -12.23 5.65
C ILE A 232 9.04 -11.61 7.03
N LYS A 233 10.30 -11.44 7.44
CA LYS A 233 10.64 -10.65 8.63
C LYS A 233 10.35 -9.18 8.37
N VAL A 234 9.61 -8.56 9.28
CA VAL A 234 9.29 -7.13 9.27
C VAL A 234 9.67 -6.48 10.60
N ARG A 235 9.84 -5.16 10.57
CA ARG A 235 9.98 -4.33 11.78
C ARG A 235 9.39 -2.96 11.54
N ALA A 236 8.93 -2.32 12.60
CA ALA A 236 8.62 -0.90 12.56
C ALA A 236 9.87 -0.10 12.16
N ALA A 237 9.70 0.82 11.22
CA ALA A 237 10.70 1.82 10.88
C ALA A 237 10.75 2.88 11.98
N THR A 238 11.94 3.39 12.26
CA THR A 238 12.07 4.55 13.16
C THR A 238 11.64 5.82 12.44
N ILE A 239 11.28 6.85 13.20
CA ILE A 239 10.95 8.17 12.64
C ILE A 239 12.13 8.68 11.79
N GLN A 240 13.37 8.55 12.27
CA GLN A 240 14.55 8.98 11.54
C GLN A 240 14.68 8.27 10.19
N GLU A 241 14.45 6.95 10.14
CA GLU A 241 14.50 6.19 8.88
C GLU A 241 13.44 6.66 7.87
N VAL A 242 12.25 7.04 8.37
CA VAL A 242 11.16 7.59 7.56
C VAL A 242 11.55 8.97 7.03
N LEU A 243 12.06 9.86 7.90
CA LEU A 243 12.54 11.20 7.53
C LEU A 243 13.66 11.13 6.47
N ASP A 244 14.64 10.26 6.67
CA ASP A 244 15.76 10.04 5.74
C ASP A 244 15.31 9.46 4.38
N SER A 245 14.08 8.94 4.33
CA SER A 245 13.48 8.35 3.14
C SER A 245 12.42 9.24 2.47
N LEU A 246 12.09 10.41 3.03
CA LEU A 246 11.09 11.33 2.45
C LEU A 246 11.42 11.73 1.01
N TRP A 247 12.70 11.90 0.68
CA TRP A 247 13.13 12.24 -0.68
C TRP A 247 12.84 11.12 -1.68
N LYS A 248 12.71 9.87 -1.21
CA LYS A 248 12.34 8.68 -2.00
C LYS A 248 10.83 8.46 -2.05
N MET A 249 10.02 9.37 -1.50
CA MET A 249 8.57 9.27 -1.59
C MET A 249 8.12 9.96 -2.86
N THR A 250 7.93 9.20 -3.94
CA THR A 250 7.58 9.72 -5.28
C THR A 250 6.52 8.87 -5.99
N ASN A 251 5.89 7.93 -5.30
CA ASN A 251 4.91 7.05 -5.95
C ASN A 251 3.61 7.80 -6.29
N GLU A 252 3.30 7.90 -7.58
CA GLU A 252 2.06 8.54 -8.09
C GLU A 252 0.80 7.71 -7.81
N SER A 253 0.96 6.38 -7.73
CA SER A 253 -0.15 5.47 -7.43
C SER A 253 -0.43 5.35 -5.94
N GLY A 254 0.19 6.16 -5.07
CA GLY A 254 0.11 5.97 -3.61
C GLY A 254 0.71 4.65 -3.13
N GLY A 255 1.49 3.95 -3.97
CA GLY A 255 2.19 2.71 -3.64
C GLY A 255 1.50 1.40 -4.02
N TYR A 256 0.34 1.45 -4.68
CA TYR A 256 -0.42 0.27 -5.10
C TYR A 256 0.21 -0.46 -6.29
N LEU A 257 0.80 0.26 -7.23
CA LEU A 257 1.38 -0.33 -8.43
C LEU A 257 2.83 -0.73 -8.21
N TYR A 258 3.24 -1.80 -8.89
CA TYR A 258 4.64 -2.19 -8.94
C TYR A 258 5.48 -1.02 -9.48
N PRO A 259 6.63 -0.73 -8.83
CA PRO A 259 7.53 0.27 -9.35
C PRO A 259 8.08 -0.18 -10.71
N LYS A 260 8.25 0.79 -11.61
CA LYS A 260 8.96 0.55 -12.88
C LYS A 260 10.44 0.35 -12.58
N LEU A 261 11.09 -0.58 -13.26
CA LEU A 261 12.55 -0.66 -13.19
C LEU A 261 13.14 0.66 -13.69
N THR A 262 14.13 1.19 -12.97
CA THR A 262 14.76 2.46 -13.32
C THR A 262 15.29 2.41 -14.75
N GLN A 263 14.63 3.13 -15.66
CA GLN A 263 15.25 3.59 -16.90
C GLN A 263 16.05 4.83 -16.50
N PHE A 264 17.38 4.78 -16.62
CA PHE A 264 18.22 5.95 -16.32
C PHE A 264 17.70 7.15 -17.15
N GLY A 265 17.25 8.20 -16.47
CA GLY A 265 16.60 9.35 -17.11
C GLY A 265 15.74 10.12 -16.12
N ASN A 266 16.26 11.27 -15.68
CA ASN A 266 15.72 12.12 -14.63
C ASN A 266 14.24 12.47 -14.84
N LYS A 267 13.37 11.95 -13.98
CA LYS A 267 12.11 12.63 -13.64
C LYS A 267 12.03 12.76 -12.14
N ASN A 268 12.12 14.00 -11.67
CA ASN A 268 11.76 14.36 -10.32
C ASN A 268 10.24 14.29 -10.26
N VAL A 269 9.70 13.25 -9.65
CA VAL A 269 8.25 13.02 -9.56
C VAL A 269 7.79 13.48 -8.19
N GLN A 270 6.79 14.36 -8.16
CA GLN A 270 6.15 14.76 -6.91
C GLN A 270 5.17 13.66 -6.48
N PRO A 271 5.26 13.14 -5.25
CA PRO A 271 4.27 12.18 -4.74
C PRO A 271 2.88 12.83 -4.71
N THR A 272 1.85 12.02 -4.94
CA THR A 272 0.44 12.44 -4.90
C THR A 272 -0.35 11.60 -3.89
N GLY A 273 -1.51 12.11 -3.46
CA GLY A 273 -2.37 11.44 -2.47
C GLY A 273 -1.75 11.37 -1.08
N LEU A 274 -2.09 10.34 -0.30
CA LEU A 274 -1.72 10.17 1.11
C LEU A 274 -0.20 10.28 1.36
N LEU A 275 0.63 9.73 0.46
CA LEU A 275 2.08 9.79 0.59
C LEU A 275 2.63 11.21 0.31
N GLY A 276 1.96 11.96 -0.56
CA GLY A 276 2.28 13.37 -0.82
C GLY A 276 1.92 14.25 0.37
N GLU A 277 0.71 14.08 0.91
CA GLU A 277 0.24 14.78 2.11
C GLU A 277 1.14 14.48 3.32
N PHE A 278 1.47 13.20 3.54
CA PHE A 278 2.39 12.79 4.60
C PHE A 278 3.77 13.45 4.48
N ARG A 279 4.31 13.52 3.26
CA ARG A 279 5.61 14.15 3.02
C ARG A 279 5.58 15.64 3.38
N ILE A 280 4.53 16.36 2.97
CA ILE A 280 4.32 17.77 3.30
C ILE A 280 4.21 17.93 4.83
N PHE A 281 3.42 17.10 5.48
CA PHE A 281 3.28 17.10 6.94
C PHE A 281 4.64 16.94 7.63
N CYS A 282 5.45 15.95 7.24
CA CYS A 282 6.76 15.74 7.86
C CYS A 282 7.67 16.95 7.67
N GLN A 283 7.68 17.55 6.47
CA GLN A 283 8.49 18.73 6.18
C GLN A 283 8.10 19.94 7.02
N GLN A 284 6.79 20.14 7.24
CA GLN A 284 6.29 21.24 8.09
C GLN A 284 6.59 21.04 9.58
N ASN A 285 6.70 19.79 10.03
CA ASN A 285 6.87 19.44 11.45
C ASN A 285 8.30 19.03 11.84
N GLN A 286 9.30 19.18 10.96
CA GLN A 286 10.70 18.81 11.30
C GLN A 286 11.25 19.52 12.54
N ASN A 287 10.75 20.73 12.86
CA ASN A 287 11.18 21.54 13.99
C ASN A 287 10.28 21.41 15.23
N ASN A 288 9.20 20.63 15.15
CA ASN A 288 8.24 20.48 16.23
C ASN A 288 8.27 19.02 16.69
N PRO A 289 8.61 18.71 17.95
CA PRO A 289 8.62 17.35 18.46
C PRO A 289 7.19 16.84 18.64
N VAL A 290 6.48 16.63 17.53
CA VAL A 290 5.25 15.87 17.52
C VAL A 290 5.65 14.44 17.91
N HIS A 291 5.04 13.91 18.97
CA HIS A 291 5.17 12.51 19.33
C HIS A 291 4.54 11.65 18.22
N ILE A 292 5.36 11.33 17.23
CA ILE A 292 5.00 10.46 16.11
C ILE A 292 5.06 9.02 16.64
N THR A 293 3.91 8.41 16.86
CA THR A 293 3.81 6.97 17.15
C THR A 293 3.87 6.18 15.84
N ASN A 294 4.11 4.85 15.90
CA ASN A 294 4.18 3.98 14.71
C ASN A 294 2.85 3.91 13.90
N THR A 295 1.80 4.55 14.41
CA THR A 295 0.53 4.82 13.73
C THR A 295 0.40 6.34 13.59
N TYR A 296 0.39 6.83 12.37
CA TYR A 296 0.49 8.26 12.13
C TYR A 296 -0.89 8.84 11.86
N ASN A 297 -1.43 9.63 12.78
CA ASN A 297 -2.68 10.39 12.63
C ASN A 297 -2.35 11.85 12.32
N PHE A 298 -2.69 12.36 11.13
CA PHE A 298 -2.48 13.78 10.78
C PHE A 298 -3.81 14.50 10.74
N ARG A 299 -4.08 15.48 11.59
CA ARG A 299 -5.31 16.29 11.47
C ARG A 299 -5.14 17.45 10.51
#